data_AF-A0A2Z6E2M7-F1
#
_entry.id   AF-A0A2Z6E2M7-F1
#
_cell.length_a   1.000
_cell.length_b   1.000
_cell.length_c   1.000
_cell.angle_alpha   90.00
_cell.angle_beta   90.00
_cell.angle_gamma   90.00
#
_symmetry.space_group_name_H-M   'P 1'
#
loop_
_entity.id
_entity.type
_entity.pdbx_description
1 polymer ?
#
loop_
_entity_poly.entity_id
_entity_poly.type
_entity_poly.pdbx_seq_one_letter_code
_entity_poly.pdbx_strand_id
1 'polypeptide(L)'
;MPNRFELVLMATKRARQLAKGAEPAVNPDHDKPTVLALREIAERRIDQATIDEIDRAERERAEREALEWAAAEVDDDLSKGGDD
;
A
#
# COMPACT_ATOMS: atom_id res chain seq x y z
N MET A 1 30.41 -1.17 3.96
CA MET A 1 29.60 -1.12 2.72
C MET A 1 28.13 -1.30 3.10
N PRO A 2 27.18 -0.60 2.47
CA PRO A 2 25.76 -0.81 2.72
C PRO A 2 25.34 -2.26 2.41
N ASN A 3 24.44 -2.82 3.21
CA ASN A 3 24.02 -4.21 3.08
C ASN A 3 23.13 -4.39 1.83
N ARG A 4 23.67 -5.09 0.82
CA ARG A 4 22.96 -5.37 -0.43
C ARG A 4 21.67 -6.17 -0.23
N PHE A 5 21.58 -7.00 0.80
CA PHE A 5 20.38 -7.78 1.09
C PHE A 5 19.24 -6.88 1.60
N GLU A 6 19.56 -5.92 2.47
CA GLU A 6 18.59 -4.94 2.95
C GLU A 6 18.06 -4.06 1.81
N LEU A 7 18.95 -3.62 0.91
CA LEU A 7 18.54 -2.88 -0.28
C LEU A 7 17.53 -3.67 -1.14
N VAL A 8 17.82 -4.95 -1.40
CA VAL A 8 16.94 -5.82 -2.21
C VAL A 8 15.59 -6.03 -1.51
N LEU A 9 15.59 -6.24 -0.19
CA LEU A 9 14.36 -6.39 0.59
C LEU A 9 13.51 -5.11 0.56
N MET A 10 14.14 -3.95 0.74
CA MET A 10 13.48 -2.65 0.73
C MET A 10 12.88 -2.35 -0.65
N ALA A 11 13.66 -2.52 -1.72
CA ALA A 11 13.19 -2.37 -3.10
C ALA A 11 12.05 -3.33 -3.44
N THR A 12 12.10 -4.58 -2.95
CA THR A 12 11.04 -5.57 -3.16
C THR A 12 9.74 -5.16 -2.48
N LYS A 13 9.79 -4.68 -1.22
CA LYS A 13 8.61 -4.16 -0.52
C LYS A 13 8.00 -2.99 -1.28
N ARG A 14 8.82 -2.00 -1.64
CA ARG A 14 8.36 -0.80 -2.35
C ARG A 14 7.78 -1.12 -3.72
N ALA A 15 8.41 -2.00 -4.49
CA ALA A 15 7.90 -2.44 -5.79
C ALA A 15 6.50 -3.06 -5.70
N ARG A 16 6.20 -3.80 -4.62
CA ARG A 16 4.85 -4.33 -4.38
C ARG A 16 3.83 -3.24 -4.08
N GLN A 17 4.19 -2.21 -3.31
CA GLN A 17 3.32 -1.06 -3.07
C GLN A 17 2.99 -0.34 -4.39
N LEU A 18 4.01 -0.06 -5.20
CA LEU A 18 3.84 0.55 -6.52
C LEU A 18 2.96 -0.31 -7.43
N ALA A 19 3.13 -1.63 -7.43
CA ALA A 19 2.29 -2.55 -8.20
C ALA A 19 0.83 -2.59 -7.74
N LYS A 20 0.56 -2.25 -6.48
CA LYS A 20 -0.80 -2.09 -5.93
C LYS A 20 -1.40 -0.70 -6.17
N GLY A 21 -0.66 0.21 -6.81
CA GLY A 21 -1.11 1.56 -7.11
C GLY A 21 -0.69 2.62 -6.10
N ALA A 22 0.27 2.34 -5.22
CA ALA A 22 0.87 3.38 -4.39
C ALA A 22 1.52 4.46 -5.27
N GLU A 23 1.41 5.72 -4.84
CA GLU A 23 1.92 6.85 -5.60
C GLU A 23 3.45 6.83 -5.68
N PRO A 24 4.05 6.99 -6.88
CA PRO A 24 5.49 7.05 -7.04
C PRO A 24 6.06 8.41 -6.63
N ALA A 25 7.22 8.40 -5.96
CA ALA A 25 7.92 9.59 -5.48
C ALA A 25 8.87 10.21 -6.54
N VAL A 26 9.05 9.52 -7.66
CA VAL A 26 9.84 9.95 -8.82
C VAL A 26 9.06 9.67 -10.10
N ASN A 27 9.41 10.33 -11.21
CA ASN A 27 8.72 10.13 -12.48
C ASN A 27 8.91 8.68 -12.98
N PRO A 28 7.82 7.92 -13.21
CA PRO A 28 7.89 6.53 -13.61
C PRO A 28 8.54 6.30 -14.98
N ASP A 29 8.49 7.23 -15.94
CA ASP A 29 9.14 7.10 -17.27
C ASP A 29 9.09 5.67 -17.89
N HIS A 30 7.90 5.06 -17.89
CA HIS A 30 7.66 3.67 -18.36
C HIS A 30 8.42 2.55 -17.62
N ASP A 31 8.98 2.83 -16.45
CA ASP A 31 9.65 1.86 -15.61
C ASP A 31 8.70 0.82 -15.03
N LYS A 32 9.20 -0.41 -14.94
CA LYS A 32 8.57 -1.44 -14.12
C LYS A 32 8.70 -1.07 -12.64
N PRO A 33 7.75 -1.49 -11.77
CA PRO A 33 7.77 -1.16 -10.34
C PRO A 33 9.09 -1.46 -9.62
N THR A 34 9.80 -2.51 -10.03
CA THR A 34 11.11 -2.88 -9.46
C THR A 34 12.21 -1.90 -9.81
N VAL A 35 12.22 -1.38 -11.05
CA VAL A 35 13.20 -0.37 -11.49
C VAL A 35 12.88 0.96 -10.84
N LEU A 36 11.59 1.33 -10.81
CA LEU A 36 11.13 2.56 -10.18
C LEU A 36 11.47 2.61 -8.69
N ALA A 37 11.21 1.53 -7.94
CA ALA A 37 11.58 1.42 -6.53
C ALA A 37 13.09 1.60 -6.29
N LEU A 38 13.95 1.02 -7.15
CA LEU A 38 15.40 1.19 -7.03
C LEU A 38 15.83 2.65 -7.29
N ARG A 39 15.18 3.33 -8.25
CA ARG A 39 15.43 4.76 -8.52
C ARG A 39 14.99 5.64 -7.36
N GLU A 40 13.80 5.41 -6.81
CA GLU A 40 13.30 6.14 -5.63
C GLU A 40 14.26 6.04 -4.44
N ILE A 41 14.83 4.85 -4.20
CA ILE A 41 15.81 4.60 -3.14
C ILE A 41 17.14 5.30 -3.46
N ALA A 42 17.62 5.21 -4.71
CA ALA A 42 18.87 5.87 -5.14
C ALA A 42 18.80 7.40 -5.02
N GLU A 43 17.63 7.99 -5.28
CA GLU A 43 17.35 9.41 -5.13
C GLU A 43 17.04 9.84 -3.68
N ARG A 44 17.07 8.91 -2.72
CA ARG A 44 16.73 9.13 -1.30
C ARG A 44 15.33 9.70 -1.10
N ARG A 45 14.40 9.39 -1.99
CA ARG A 45 12.98 9.78 -1.88
C ARG A 45 12.18 8.77 -1.06
N ILE A 46 12.63 7.52 -1.02
CA ILE A 46 12.01 6.43 -0.27
C ILE A 46 13.06 5.77 0.62
N ASP A 47 12.71 5.57 1.89
CA ASP A 47 13.46 4.76 2.85
C ASP A 47 12.56 3.72 3.52
N GLN A 48 13.11 2.98 4.49
CA GLN A 48 12.37 1.94 5.19
C GLN A 48 11.21 2.49 6.02
N ALA A 49 11.35 3.69 6.60
CA ALA A 49 10.30 4.31 7.40
C ALA A 49 9.11 4.72 6.53
N THR A 50 9.36 5.35 5.38
CA THR A 50 8.30 5.68 4.40
C THR A 50 7.58 4.43 3.91
N ILE A 51 8.32 3.34 3.63
CA ILE A 51 7.71 2.07 3.22
C ILE A 51 6.77 1.55 4.31
N ASP A 52 7.21 1.54 5.56
CA ASP A 52 6.41 1.02 6.67
C ASP A 52 5.18 1.91 6.98
N GLU A 53 5.30 3.23 6.76
CA GLU A 53 4.17 4.17 6.87
C GLU A 53 3.11 3.91 5.79
N ILE A 54 3.53 3.73 4.54
CA ILE A 54 2.61 3.39 3.43
C ILE A 54 1.88 2.08 3.72
N ASP A 55 2.61 1.06 4.16
CA ASP A 55 2.05 -0.25 4.53
C ASP A 55 1.04 -0.14 5.68
N ARG A 56 1.26 0.76 6.63
CA ARG A 56 0.33 1.01 7.74
C ARG A 56 -0.92 1.71 7.24
N ALA A 57 -0.75 2.78 6.47
CA ALA A 57 -1.87 3.54 5.92
C ALA A 57 -2.75 2.68 5.00
N GLU A 58 -2.17 1.77 4.20
CA GLU A 58 -2.95 0.80 3.42
C GLU A 58 -3.76 -0.15 4.31
N ARG A 59 -3.19 -0.65 5.40
CA ARG A 59 -3.89 -1.54 6.34
C ARG A 59 -5.04 -0.83 7.05
N GLU A 60 -4.79 0.38 7.54
CA GLU A 60 -5.82 1.20 8.21
C GLU A 60 -6.97 1.54 7.25
N ARG A 61 -6.66 1.85 5.99
CA ARG A 61 -7.69 2.04 4.96
C ARG A 61 -8.51 0.78 4.71
N ALA A 62 -7.83 -0.36 4.54
CA ALA A 62 -8.51 -1.64 4.31
C ALA A 62 -9.37 -2.07 5.51
N GLU A 63 -8.91 -1.84 6.73
CA GLU A 63 -9.68 -2.10 7.95
C GLU A 63 -10.91 -1.20 8.05
N ARG A 64 -10.76 0.10 7.76
CA ARG A 64 -11.87 1.05 7.74
C ARG A 64 -12.92 0.68 6.70
N GLU A 65 -12.50 0.35 5.49
CA GLU A 65 -13.37 -0.09 4.41
C GLU A 65 -14.12 -1.39 4.78
N ALA A 66 -13.42 -2.35 5.38
CA ALA A 66 -14.04 -3.59 5.84
C ALA A 66 -15.06 -3.35 6.97
N LEU A 67 -14.78 -2.43 7.90
CA LEU A 67 -15.71 -2.07 8.97
C LEU A 67 -16.94 -1.36 8.43
N GLU A 68 -16.77 -0.45 7.47
CA GLU A 68 -17.88 0.26 6.81
C GLU A 68 -18.77 -0.71 6.03
N TRP A 69 -18.16 -1.66 5.29
CA TRP A 69 -18.88 -2.73 4.61
C TRP A 69 -19.72 -3.56 5.60
N ALA A 70 -19.09 -4.02 6.69
CA ALA A 70 -19.78 -4.83 7.69
C ALA A 70 -20.93 -4.06 8.36
N ALA A 71 -20.76 -2.76 8.62
CA ALA A 71 -21.82 -1.92 9.16
C ALA A 71 -23.00 -1.74 8.18
N ALA A 72 -22.71 -1.56 6.89
CA ALA A 72 -23.73 -1.45 5.85
C ALA A 72 -24.52 -2.76 5.66
N GLU A 73 -23.84 -3.91 5.79
CA GLU A 73 -24.48 -5.24 5.69
C GLU A 73 -25.45 -5.50 6.85
N VAL A 74 -25.13 -5.04 8.07
CA VAL A 74 -26.01 -5.17 9.25
C VAL A 74 -27.28 -4.32 9.12
N ASP A 75 -27.20 -3.13 8.53
CA ASP A 75 -28.36 -2.25 8.33
C ASP A 75 -29.36 -2.83 7.30
N ASP A 76 -28.86 -3.44 6.22
CA ASP A 76 -29.69 -4.10 5.21
C ASP A 76 -30.47 -5.30 5.79
N ASP A 77 -29.84 -6.12 6.65
CA ASP A 77 -30.49 -7.28 7.29
C ASP A 77 -31.63 -6.88 8.24
N LEU A 78 -31.44 -5.79 9.02
CA LEU A 78 -32.48 -5.26 9.91
C LEU A 78 -33.68 -4.67 9.14
N SER A 79 -33.46 -4.14 7.93
CA SER A 79 -34.52 -3.56 7.10
C SER A 79 -35.46 -4.61 6.48
N LYS A 80 -35.01 -5.86 6.34
CA LYS A 80 -35.77 -6.95 5.70
C LYS A 80 -36.57 -7.82 6.68
N GLY A 81 -36.33 -7.69 7.98
CA GLY A 81 -36.99 -8.48 9.04
C GLY A 81 -38.28 -7.87 9.63
N GLY A 82 -38.83 -6.82 9.03
CA GLY A 82 -39.90 -5.99 9.62
C GLY A 82 -41.32 -6.14 9.06
N ASP A 83 -41.55 -6.94 8.01
CA ASP A 83 -42.88 -7.14 7.43
C ASP A 83 -43.36 -8.59 7.65
N ASP A 84 -44.15 -8.79 8.72
CA ASP A 84 -45.07 -9.92 8.95
C ASP A 84 -46.45 -9.61 8.30
#